data_AF-A0A068TQ48-F1
#
_entry.id   AF-A0A068TQ48-F1
#
_cell.length_a   1.000
_cell.length_b   1.000
_cell.length_c   1.000
_cell.angle_alpha   90.00
_cell.angle_beta   90.00
_cell.angle_gamma   90.00
#
_symmetry.space_group_name_H-M   'P 1'
#
loop_
_entity.id
_entity.type
_entity.pdbx_description
1 polymer ?
#
loop_
_entity_poly.entity_id
_entity_poly.type
_entity_poly.pdbx_seq_one_letter_code
_entity_poly.pdbx_strand_id
1 'polypeptide(L)'
;MKSYGIVPKLRSYGPALFGFCKKSMADKAFEVDAHMVENGVLAEEEELLALLRLSSEENLVEKTYEFMHRMRSTVRQVSEETAGAMEDWFKSETAADAGLKNWDVEKVKEGIVKGGGGWHGQGWLGKGKWSVVRTEMQKNGVCHSCGEKLVCIDIDPKETENFANSVAKLACEREVRADFVKFQEWLAKHGPFDAVIDGANLGLINQKHFSFQQLKHVVNQLRQMSKSNRLPLVILHRSRVFGGPAQYPNNKKLLESWRNAGALYATPPGSNDDWYWLYAAVSCKCLLVTNDEMRDHLFQLLGTSFFPRWKEKHQVRLTPARPGLTLHMPPPYSIVIQESEQGSWHIPTVAGDDLETPRKWVCATRTKKKNLHSIFS
;
A
#
# COMPACT_ATOMS: atom_id res chain seq x y z
N MET A 1 -18.78 24.41 -17.35
CA MET A 1 -17.50 24.52 -16.59
C MET A 1 -16.29 24.37 -17.51
N LYS A 2 -16.17 23.27 -18.29
CA LYS A 2 -15.14 23.14 -19.36
C LYS A 2 -15.14 24.29 -20.37
N SER A 3 -16.33 24.72 -20.83
CA SER A 3 -16.51 25.85 -21.76
C SER A 3 -16.00 27.20 -21.25
N TYR A 4 -15.76 27.31 -19.94
CA TYR A 4 -15.24 28.52 -19.27
C TYR A 4 -13.82 28.30 -18.70
N GLY A 5 -13.15 27.20 -19.04
CA GLY A 5 -11.79 26.90 -18.55
C GLY A 5 -11.69 26.60 -17.05
N ILE A 6 -12.80 26.33 -16.37
CA ILE A 6 -12.81 26.05 -14.93
C ILE A 6 -12.60 24.55 -14.69
N VAL A 7 -11.51 24.19 -14.02
CA VAL A 7 -11.23 22.83 -13.56
C VAL A 7 -11.96 22.58 -12.24
N PRO A 8 -12.98 21.71 -12.21
CA PRO A 8 -13.73 21.44 -10.99
C PRO A 8 -12.90 20.61 -10.01
N LYS A 9 -13.20 20.74 -8.71
CA LYS A 9 -12.57 19.96 -7.63
C LYS A 9 -13.60 18.98 -7.05
N LEU A 10 -13.15 17.94 -6.35
CA LEU A 10 -14.04 16.96 -5.70
C LEU A 10 -15.12 17.63 -4.83
N ARG A 11 -14.71 18.59 -4.00
CA ARG A 11 -15.62 19.41 -3.17
C ARG A 11 -16.71 20.17 -3.93
N SER A 12 -16.53 20.42 -5.24
CA SER A 12 -17.55 21.06 -6.08
C SER A 12 -18.69 20.11 -6.43
N TYR A 13 -18.45 18.80 -6.42
CA TYR A 13 -19.42 17.77 -6.76
C TYR A 13 -20.18 17.24 -5.54
N GLY A 14 -19.53 17.20 -4.37
CA GLY A 14 -20.10 16.65 -3.13
C GLY A 14 -21.56 17.04 -2.87
N PRO A 15 -21.92 18.34 -2.85
CA PRO A 15 -23.31 18.75 -2.57
C PRO A 15 -24.34 18.17 -3.55
N ALA A 16 -24.01 18.08 -4.84
CA ALA A 16 -24.91 17.52 -5.84
C ALA A 16 -25.00 16.00 -5.70
N LEU A 17 -23.85 15.32 -5.61
CA LEU A 17 -23.78 13.87 -5.49
C LEU A 17 -24.53 13.38 -4.25
N PHE A 18 -24.16 13.88 -3.07
CA PHE A 18 -24.81 13.51 -1.81
C PHE A 18 -26.28 13.91 -1.78
N GLY A 19 -26.65 15.04 -2.40
CA GLY A 19 -28.03 15.48 -2.52
C GLY A 19 -28.90 14.52 -3.34
N PHE A 20 -28.38 14.00 -4.46
CA PHE A 20 -29.08 13.00 -5.27
C PHE A 20 -29.12 11.62 -4.60
N CYS A 21 -28.01 11.17 -3.99
CA CYS A 21 -27.98 9.91 -3.24
C CYS A 21 -29.00 9.92 -2.10
N LYS A 22 -29.07 11.01 -1.32
CA LYS A 22 -30.03 11.15 -0.20
C LYS A 22 -31.50 11.12 -0.65
N LYS A 23 -31.77 11.46 -1.90
CA LYS A 23 -33.13 11.46 -2.49
C LYS A 23 -33.41 10.21 -3.32
N SER A 24 -32.53 9.20 -3.28
CA SER A 24 -32.63 7.97 -4.08
C SER A 24 -32.72 8.24 -5.59
N MET A 25 -32.09 9.32 -6.08
CA MET A 25 -32.10 9.69 -7.50
C MET A 25 -30.89 9.08 -8.23
N ALA A 26 -30.91 7.76 -8.43
CA ALA A 26 -29.79 6.98 -8.98
C ALA A 26 -29.24 7.54 -10.31
N ASP A 27 -30.10 7.78 -11.30
CA ASP A 27 -29.69 8.31 -12.61
C ASP A 27 -28.92 9.63 -12.48
N LYS A 28 -29.38 10.53 -11.60
CA LYS A 28 -28.74 11.83 -11.37
C LYS A 28 -27.44 11.71 -10.59
N ALA A 29 -27.36 10.81 -9.61
CA ALA A 29 -26.10 10.54 -8.92
C ALA A 29 -25.05 9.98 -9.90
N PHE A 30 -25.45 9.09 -10.81
CA PHE A 30 -24.55 8.52 -11.82
C PHE A 30 -24.18 9.51 -12.92
N GLU A 31 -25.05 10.44 -13.31
CA GLU A 31 -24.70 11.56 -14.18
C GLU A 31 -23.60 12.43 -13.55
N VAL A 32 -23.71 12.72 -12.25
CA VAL A 32 -22.69 13.48 -11.52
C VAL A 32 -21.36 12.72 -11.49
N ASP A 33 -21.40 11.44 -11.15
CA ASP A 33 -20.21 10.58 -11.11
C ASP A 33 -19.54 10.43 -12.49
N ALA A 34 -20.30 10.20 -13.55
CA ALA A 34 -19.79 10.17 -14.92
C ALA A 34 -19.13 11.50 -15.30
N HIS A 35 -19.74 12.63 -14.93
CA HIS A 35 -19.15 13.94 -15.16
C HIS A 35 -17.88 14.17 -14.32
N MET A 36 -17.77 13.63 -13.10
CA MET A 36 -16.53 13.66 -12.33
C MET A 36 -15.40 12.93 -13.06
N VAL A 37 -15.66 11.71 -13.53
CA VAL A 37 -14.71 10.89 -14.28
C VAL A 37 -14.27 11.58 -15.58
N GLU A 38 -15.20 12.16 -16.34
CA GLU A 38 -14.92 12.88 -17.59
C GLU A 38 -14.06 14.15 -17.40
N ASN A 39 -13.99 14.65 -16.16
CA ASN A 39 -13.18 15.80 -15.77
C ASN A 39 -11.94 15.41 -14.97
N GLY A 40 -11.62 14.11 -14.87
CA GLY A 40 -10.44 13.62 -14.15
C GLY A 40 -10.51 13.83 -12.64
N VAL A 41 -11.71 14.01 -12.09
CA VAL A 41 -11.93 14.13 -10.65
C VAL A 41 -12.25 12.75 -10.10
N LEU A 42 -11.33 12.21 -9.29
CA LEU A 42 -11.50 10.92 -8.64
C LEU A 42 -12.37 11.06 -7.39
N ALA A 43 -13.36 10.19 -7.25
CA ALA A 43 -14.14 10.05 -6.02
C ALA A 43 -13.27 9.44 -4.91
N GLU A 44 -13.37 9.99 -3.70
CA GLU A 44 -12.77 9.42 -2.50
C GLU A 44 -13.75 8.44 -1.83
N GLU A 45 -13.40 7.93 -0.65
CA GLU A 45 -14.20 6.90 0.03
C GLU A 45 -15.65 7.36 0.30
N GLU A 46 -15.85 8.60 0.74
CA GLU A 46 -17.19 9.11 1.08
C GLU A 46 -18.12 9.14 -0.14
N GLU A 47 -17.65 9.63 -1.28
CA GLU A 47 -18.44 9.65 -2.52
C GLU A 47 -18.74 8.24 -3.03
N LEU A 48 -17.72 7.36 -3.01
CA LEU A 48 -17.89 5.96 -3.44
C LEU A 48 -18.85 5.20 -2.50
N LEU A 49 -18.83 5.46 -1.19
CA LEU A 49 -19.73 4.85 -0.22
C LEU A 49 -21.18 5.28 -0.48
N ALA A 50 -21.40 6.56 -0.74
CA ALA A 50 -22.74 7.08 -1.05
C ALA A 50 -23.31 6.42 -2.33
N LEU A 51 -22.47 6.26 -3.36
CA LEU A 51 -22.84 5.59 -4.61
C LEU A 51 -23.07 4.08 -4.44
N LEU A 52 -22.25 3.42 -3.61
CA LEU A 52 -22.40 2.01 -3.27
C LEU A 52 -23.72 1.74 -2.53
N ARG A 53 -24.03 2.55 -1.52
CA ARG A 53 -25.29 2.44 -0.75
C ARG A 53 -26.50 2.64 -1.65
N LEU A 54 -26.52 3.71 -2.43
CA LEU A 54 -27.59 3.98 -3.40
C LEU A 54 -27.80 2.81 -4.36
N SER A 55 -26.71 2.25 -4.89
CA SER A 55 -26.78 1.12 -5.81
C SER A 55 -27.29 -0.16 -5.13
N SER A 56 -26.87 -0.40 -3.90
CA SER A 56 -27.33 -1.55 -3.10
C SER A 56 -28.82 -1.44 -2.75
N GLU A 57 -29.28 -0.25 -2.33
CA GLU A 57 -30.68 0.00 -1.94
C GLU A 57 -31.64 -0.08 -3.14
N GLU A 58 -31.22 0.43 -4.30
CA GLU A 58 -31.98 0.35 -5.57
C GLU A 58 -31.80 -1.00 -6.31
N ASN A 59 -31.13 -1.97 -5.68
CA ASN A 59 -30.89 -3.31 -6.24
C ASN A 59 -30.14 -3.32 -7.59
N LEU A 60 -29.28 -2.33 -7.82
CA LEU A 60 -28.50 -2.15 -9.06
C LEU A 60 -27.21 -2.99 -9.05
N VAL A 61 -27.37 -4.29 -9.24
CA VAL A 61 -26.31 -5.32 -9.13
C VAL A 61 -24.99 -4.97 -9.83
N GLU A 62 -25.05 -4.51 -11.08
CA GLU A 62 -23.85 -4.18 -11.87
C GLU A 62 -23.15 -2.92 -11.37
N LYS A 63 -23.93 -1.92 -10.92
CA LYS A 63 -23.38 -0.69 -10.34
C LYS A 63 -22.73 -0.96 -8.99
N THR A 64 -23.32 -1.81 -8.17
CA THR A 64 -22.68 -2.25 -6.90
C THR A 64 -21.34 -2.92 -7.16
N TYR A 65 -21.25 -3.81 -8.16
CA TYR A 65 -19.98 -4.44 -8.56
C TYR A 65 -18.92 -3.40 -9.00
N GLU A 66 -19.33 -2.45 -9.85
CA GLU A 66 -18.49 -1.35 -10.33
C GLU A 66 -17.92 -0.54 -9.16
N PHE A 67 -18.76 -0.11 -8.21
CA PHE A 67 -18.32 0.70 -7.07
C PHE A 67 -17.45 -0.07 -6.08
N MET A 68 -17.65 -1.39 -5.91
CA MET A 68 -16.72 -2.22 -5.12
C MET A 68 -15.33 -2.30 -5.77
N HIS A 69 -15.25 -2.39 -7.10
CA HIS A 69 -13.97 -2.34 -7.82
C HIS A 69 -13.31 -0.96 -7.80
N ARG A 70 -14.10 0.11 -7.80
CA ARG A 70 -13.57 1.47 -7.63
C ARG A 70 -13.04 1.72 -6.21
N MET A 71 -13.73 1.19 -5.19
CA MET A 71 -13.22 1.16 -3.82
C MET A 71 -11.89 0.40 -3.75
N ARG A 72 -11.78 -0.75 -4.42
CA ARG A 72 -10.52 -1.50 -4.53
C ARG A 72 -9.39 -0.66 -5.14
N SER A 73 -9.64 0.02 -6.26
CA SER A 73 -8.60 0.75 -6.99
C SER A 73 -8.16 2.04 -6.31
N THR A 74 -9.10 2.76 -5.69
CA THR A 74 -8.85 4.11 -5.19
C THR A 74 -8.61 4.13 -3.68
N VAL A 75 -9.40 3.38 -2.92
CA VAL A 75 -9.41 3.41 -1.45
C VAL A 75 -8.54 2.28 -0.87
N ARG A 76 -8.56 1.11 -1.50
CA ARG A 76 -7.84 -0.12 -1.14
C ARG A 76 -8.27 -0.76 0.19
N GLN A 77 -8.27 0.01 1.28
CA GLN A 77 -8.63 -0.38 2.64
C GLN A 77 -9.73 0.56 3.11
N VAL A 78 -10.82 0.01 3.62
CA VAL A 78 -12.04 0.79 3.85
C VAL A 78 -12.28 1.08 5.33
N SER A 79 -12.95 2.17 5.64
CA SER A 79 -13.44 2.45 6.99
C SER A 79 -14.39 1.34 7.48
N GLU A 80 -14.61 1.27 8.79
CA GLU A 80 -15.58 0.33 9.36
C GLU A 80 -17.01 0.57 8.86
N GLU A 81 -17.36 1.83 8.57
CA GLU A 81 -18.65 2.19 7.99
C GLU A 81 -18.83 1.60 6.59
N THR A 82 -17.83 1.79 5.71
CA THR A 82 -17.85 1.25 4.36
C THR A 82 -17.81 -0.28 4.37
N ALA A 83 -17.03 -0.89 5.27
CA ALA A 83 -17.02 -2.34 5.44
C ALA A 83 -18.41 -2.87 5.85
N GLY A 84 -19.11 -2.16 6.74
CA GLY A 84 -20.50 -2.47 7.11
C GLY A 84 -21.44 -2.42 5.91
N ALA A 85 -21.37 -1.36 5.10
CA ALA A 85 -22.20 -1.25 3.88
C ALA A 85 -21.92 -2.38 2.87
N MET A 86 -20.66 -2.80 2.70
CA MET A 86 -20.31 -3.93 1.86
C MET A 86 -20.81 -5.27 2.43
N GLU A 87 -20.76 -5.46 3.75
CA GLU A 87 -21.37 -6.63 4.39
C GLU A 87 -22.88 -6.68 4.18
N ASP A 88 -23.56 -5.56 4.32
CA ASP A 88 -25.02 -5.46 4.16
C ASP A 88 -25.41 -5.84 2.74
N TRP A 89 -24.66 -5.38 1.73
CA TRP A 89 -24.82 -5.86 0.36
C TRP A 89 -24.72 -7.38 0.28
N PHE A 90 -23.61 -7.99 0.73
CA PHE A 90 -23.43 -9.44 0.63
C PHE A 90 -24.48 -10.25 1.40
N LYS A 91 -25.04 -9.69 2.48
CA LYS A 91 -26.10 -10.30 3.29
C LYS A 91 -27.50 -10.17 2.65
N SER A 92 -27.67 -9.31 1.64
CA SER A 92 -28.95 -9.06 0.98
C SER A 92 -29.44 -10.24 0.11
N GLU A 93 -30.76 -10.31 -0.11
CA GLU A 93 -31.36 -11.26 -1.04
C GLU A 93 -30.92 -10.99 -2.49
N THR A 94 -30.83 -9.72 -2.87
CA THR A 94 -30.34 -9.28 -4.17
C THR A 94 -28.93 -9.78 -4.46
N ALA A 95 -28.01 -9.69 -3.49
CA ALA A 95 -26.67 -10.25 -3.65
C ALA A 95 -26.67 -11.78 -3.69
N ALA A 96 -27.60 -12.46 -3.02
CA ALA A 96 -27.75 -13.92 -3.09
C ALA A 96 -28.20 -14.38 -4.50
N ASP A 97 -29.04 -13.59 -5.16
CA ASP A 97 -29.50 -13.83 -6.53
C ASP A 97 -28.56 -13.27 -7.59
N ALA A 98 -27.67 -12.33 -7.26
CA ALA A 98 -26.67 -11.79 -8.19
C ALA A 98 -25.66 -12.85 -8.64
N GLY A 99 -25.27 -12.82 -9.91
CA GLY A 99 -24.17 -13.63 -10.46
C GLY A 99 -24.58 -14.86 -11.28
N LEU A 100 -23.58 -15.59 -11.75
CA LEU A 100 -23.73 -16.68 -12.71
C LEU A 100 -23.44 -18.05 -12.07
N LYS A 101 -24.30 -19.05 -12.32
CA LYS A 101 -24.10 -20.42 -11.83
C LYS A 101 -22.92 -21.11 -12.51
N ASN A 102 -22.76 -20.87 -13.82
CA ASN A 102 -21.65 -21.33 -14.64
C ASN A 102 -21.03 -20.11 -15.30
N TRP A 103 -19.70 -20.04 -15.32
CA TRP A 103 -18.94 -18.97 -15.95
C TRP A 103 -17.74 -19.54 -16.71
N ASP A 104 -17.21 -18.75 -17.63
CA ASP A 104 -15.98 -19.07 -18.33
C ASP A 104 -14.79 -18.89 -17.40
N VAL A 105 -14.22 -20.00 -16.95
CA VAL A 105 -13.08 -20.03 -16.04
C VAL A 105 -11.83 -19.45 -16.70
N GLU A 106 -11.65 -19.64 -18.00
CA GLU A 106 -10.48 -19.11 -18.72
C GLU A 106 -10.60 -17.58 -18.84
N LYS A 107 -11.80 -17.06 -19.10
CA LYS A 107 -12.03 -15.61 -19.08
C LYS A 107 -11.75 -14.97 -17.71
N VAL A 108 -12.09 -15.66 -16.62
CA VAL A 108 -11.76 -15.20 -15.26
C VAL A 108 -10.25 -15.17 -15.03
N LYS A 109 -9.54 -16.26 -15.38
CA LYS A 109 -8.07 -16.31 -15.28
C LYS A 109 -7.41 -15.21 -16.11
N GLU A 110 -7.88 -14.99 -17.34
CA GLU A 110 -7.40 -13.89 -18.18
C GLU A 110 -7.62 -12.53 -17.52
N GLY A 111 -8.79 -12.32 -16.89
CA GLY A 111 -9.09 -11.12 -16.12
C GLY A 111 -8.08 -10.88 -15.00
N ILE A 112 -7.71 -11.94 -14.26
CA ILE A 112 -6.71 -11.85 -13.18
C ILE A 112 -5.34 -11.46 -13.70
N VAL A 113 -4.90 -12.10 -14.78
CA VAL A 113 -3.60 -11.78 -15.39
C VAL A 113 -3.59 -10.34 -15.91
N LYS A 114 -4.64 -9.93 -16.65
CA LYS A 114 -4.78 -8.57 -17.18
C LYS A 114 -4.88 -7.51 -16.07
N GLY A 115 -5.48 -7.86 -14.93
CA GLY A 115 -5.65 -6.98 -13.78
C GLY A 115 -4.43 -6.84 -12.86
N GLY A 116 -3.32 -7.55 -13.15
CA GLY A 116 -2.11 -7.57 -12.33
C GLY A 116 -2.19 -8.46 -11.08
N GLY A 117 -3.22 -9.31 -10.99
CA GLY A 117 -3.48 -10.19 -9.85
C GLY A 117 -4.49 -9.62 -8.83
N GLY A 118 -5.15 -10.51 -8.10
CA GLY A 118 -6.02 -10.17 -6.97
C GLY A 118 -7.45 -9.72 -7.31
N TRP A 119 -7.86 -9.69 -8.58
CA TRP A 119 -9.23 -9.42 -9.03
C TRP A 119 -9.42 -9.82 -10.50
N HIS A 120 -10.65 -10.05 -10.97
CA HIS A 120 -10.91 -10.47 -12.37
C HIS A 120 -11.89 -9.57 -13.14
N GLY A 121 -12.79 -8.84 -12.46
CA GLY A 121 -13.64 -7.85 -13.11
C GLY A 121 -14.67 -8.44 -14.11
N GLN A 122 -15.08 -9.69 -13.92
CA GLN A 122 -15.98 -10.42 -14.84
C GLN A 122 -17.45 -10.47 -14.35
N GLY A 123 -17.78 -9.64 -13.36
CA GLY A 123 -19.07 -9.65 -12.69
C GLY A 123 -19.15 -10.68 -11.56
N TRP A 124 -20.32 -10.76 -10.93
CA TRP A 124 -20.56 -11.66 -9.79
C TRP A 124 -20.52 -13.13 -10.20
N LEU A 125 -19.74 -13.95 -9.48
CA LEU A 125 -19.66 -15.39 -9.71
C LEU A 125 -20.42 -16.18 -8.64
N GLY A 126 -20.97 -17.32 -9.05
CA GLY A 126 -21.78 -18.19 -8.20
C GLY A 126 -23.25 -17.78 -8.12
N LYS A 127 -24.02 -18.55 -7.35
CA LYS A 127 -25.43 -18.28 -6.98
C LYS A 127 -25.67 -18.72 -5.54
N GLY A 128 -26.66 -18.09 -4.90
CA GLY A 128 -27.10 -18.42 -3.55
C GLY A 128 -26.49 -17.51 -2.49
N LYS A 129 -26.91 -17.74 -1.25
CA LYS A 129 -26.54 -16.93 -0.08
C LYS A 129 -25.03 -16.89 0.11
N TRP A 130 -24.52 -15.71 0.43
CA TRP A 130 -23.15 -15.51 0.84
C TRP A 130 -22.96 -15.89 2.31
N SER A 131 -21.81 -16.47 2.62
CA SER A 131 -21.28 -16.52 3.98
C SER A 131 -20.39 -15.30 4.18
N VAL A 132 -20.79 -14.43 5.12
CA VAL A 132 -20.11 -13.16 5.40
C VAL A 132 -19.58 -13.19 6.83
N VAL A 133 -18.27 -13.14 6.99
CA VAL A 133 -17.59 -13.30 8.29
C VAL A 133 -16.53 -12.23 8.47
N ARG A 134 -16.53 -11.56 9.63
CA ARG A 134 -15.40 -10.72 10.07
C ARG A 134 -14.26 -11.62 10.53
N THR A 135 -13.09 -11.45 9.95
CA THR A 135 -11.94 -12.33 10.13
C THR A 135 -10.61 -11.57 10.12
N GLU A 136 -9.51 -12.31 10.16
CA GLU A 136 -8.15 -11.81 10.10
C GLU A 136 -7.35 -12.65 9.10
N MET A 137 -6.19 -12.17 8.67
CA MET A 137 -5.26 -12.94 7.84
C MET A 137 -4.14 -13.51 8.70
N GLN A 138 -3.74 -14.75 8.42
CA GLN A 138 -2.50 -15.31 8.92
C GLN A 138 -1.30 -14.53 8.36
N LYS A 139 -0.12 -14.63 9.00
CA LYS A 139 1.11 -13.95 8.55
C LYS A 139 1.52 -14.28 7.11
N ASN A 140 1.10 -15.43 6.58
CA ASN A 140 1.35 -15.87 5.20
C ASN A 140 0.25 -15.45 4.20
N GLY A 141 -0.75 -14.67 4.63
CA GLY A 141 -1.85 -14.20 3.80
C GLY A 141 -3.04 -15.16 3.68
N VAL A 142 -3.11 -16.21 4.49
CA VAL A 142 -4.26 -17.14 4.49
C VAL A 142 -5.38 -16.61 5.37
N CYS A 143 -6.60 -16.56 4.83
CA CYS A 143 -7.80 -16.16 5.55
C CYS A 143 -8.16 -17.18 6.64
N HIS A 144 -8.34 -16.72 7.89
CA HIS A 144 -8.74 -17.62 8.99
C HIS A 144 -10.16 -18.20 8.82
N SER A 145 -11.02 -17.56 8.04
CA SER A 145 -12.40 -18.01 7.83
C SER A 145 -12.53 -19.04 6.72
N CYS A 146 -12.09 -18.73 5.50
CA CYS A 146 -12.31 -19.59 4.34
C CYS A 146 -11.08 -20.39 3.90
N GLY A 147 -9.89 -20.09 4.44
CA GLY A 147 -8.63 -20.74 4.06
C GLY A 147 -8.05 -20.31 2.70
N GLU A 148 -8.68 -19.35 2.00
CA GLU A 148 -8.10 -18.79 0.78
C GLU A 148 -6.83 -17.99 1.09
N LYS A 149 -5.84 -18.09 0.20
CA LYS A 149 -4.58 -17.34 0.29
C LYS A 149 -4.66 -16.09 -0.57
N LEU A 150 -4.53 -14.92 0.05
CA LEU A 150 -4.45 -13.65 -0.65
C LEU A 150 -3.21 -13.58 -1.56
N VAL A 151 -3.35 -12.84 -2.65
CA VAL A 151 -2.30 -12.65 -3.64
C VAL A 151 -1.41 -11.46 -3.25
N CYS A 152 -0.15 -11.52 -3.64
CA CYS A 152 0.77 -10.39 -3.63
C CYS A 152 0.70 -9.72 -5.01
N ILE A 153 0.02 -8.57 -5.11
CA ILE A 153 -0.20 -7.87 -6.39
C ILE A 153 1.05 -7.11 -6.75
N ASP A 154 1.68 -7.41 -7.89
CA ASP A 154 2.93 -6.77 -8.27
C ASP A 154 2.76 -5.28 -8.60
N ILE A 155 3.81 -4.50 -8.33
CA ILE A 155 3.89 -3.11 -8.74
C ILE A 155 4.61 -3.08 -10.08
N ASP A 156 4.01 -2.43 -11.09
CA ASP A 156 4.61 -2.29 -12.41
C ASP A 156 6.01 -1.63 -12.29
N PRO A 157 7.08 -2.28 -12.83
CA PRO A 157 8.40 -1.68 -12.87
C PRO A 157 8.44 -0.29 -13.51
N LYS A 158 7.59 -0.01 -14.50
CA LYS A 158 7.49 1.29 -15.16
C LYS A 158 6.84 2.35 -14.25
N GLU A 159 5.84 1.97 -13.46
CA GLU A 159 5.31 2.86 -12.41
C GLU A 159 6.39 3.19 -11.38
N THR A 160 7.20 2.21 -11.01
CA THR A 160 8.34 2.41 -10.08
C THR A 160 9.39 3.36 -10.65
N GLU A 161 9.73 3.24 -11.93
CA GLU A 161 10.66 4.15 -12.61
C GLU A 161 10.11 5.57 -12.71
N ASN A 162 8.85 5.74 -13.10
CA ASN A 162 8.18 7.03 -13.14
C ASN A 162 8.13 7.69 -11.76
N PHE A 163 7.92 6.88 -10.71
CA PHE A 163 7.95 7.34 -9.33
C PHE A 163 9.35 7.79 -8.91
N ALA A 164 10.39 7.02 -9.21
CA ALA A 164 11.78 7.40 -8.95
C ALA A 164 12.13 8.75 -9.60
N ASN A 165 11.71 8.95 -10.85
CA ASN A 165 11.89 10.21 -11.59
C ASN A 165 11.13 11.37 -10.95
N SER A 166 9.91 11.13 -10.46
CA SER A 166 9.10 12.13 -9.76
C SER A 166 9.74 12.54 -8.43
N VAL A 167 10.23 11.57 -7.64
CA VAL A 167 10.99 11.81 -6.41
C VAL A 167 12.25 12.63 -6.71
N ALA A 168 13.02 12.24 -7.72
CA ALA A 168 14.24 12.96 -8.10
C ALA A 168 13.97 14.41 -8.53
N LYS A 169 12.89 14.63 -9.30
CA LYS A 169 12.47 15.96 -9.71
C LYS A 169 12.11 16.83 -8.50
N LEU A 170 11.25 16.33 -7.61
CA LEU A 170 10.84 17.08 -6.42
C LEU A 170 12.01 17.34 -5.46
N ALA A 171 12.90 16.36 -5.30
CA ALA A 171 14.13 16.54 -4.53
C ALA A 171 14.99 17.66 -5.14
N CYS A 172 15.21 17.67 -6.47
CA CYS A 172 15.96 18.73 -7.13
C CYS A 172 15.32 20.13 -7.06
N GLU A 173 14.00 20.22 -6.89
CA GLU A 173 13.27 21.48 -6.71
C GLU A 173 13.38 22.03 -5.28
N ARG A 174 13.57 21.16 -4.28
CA ARG A 174 13.59 21.53 -2.85
C ARG A 174 14.98 21.52 -2.21
N GLU A 175 15.87 20.68 -2.71
CA GLU A 175 17.25 20.56 -2.26
C GLU A 175 18.18 21.43 -3.11
N VAL A 176 19.41 21.59 -2.66
CA VAL A 176 20.48 22.10 -3.52
C VAL A 176 20.69 21.08 -4.65
N ARG A 177 20.22 21.40 -5.86
CA ARG A 177 20.21 20.48 -7.02
C ARG A 177 21.54 19.76 -7.24
N ALA A 178 22.66 20.48 -7.12
CA ALA A 178 23.99 19.90 -7.31
C ALA A 178 24.30 18.78 -6.30
N ASP A 179 23.79 18.88 -5.07
CA ASP A 179 24.04 17.91 -4.02
C ASP A 179 23.20 16.64 -4.18
N PHE A 180 21.95 16.78 -4.62
CA PHE A 180 21.13 15.61 -4.94
C PHE A 180 21.64 14.88 -6.19
N VAL A 181 22.06 15.61 -7.24
CA VAL A 181 22.67 14.99 -8.44
C VAL A 181 23.94 14.21 -8.07
N LYS A 182 24.81 14.75 -7.22
CA LYS A 182 25.98 14.01 -6.70
C LYS A 182 25.58 12.72 -6.01
N PHE A 183 24.48 12.72 -5.25
CA PHE A 183 23.97 11.50 -4.62
C PHE A 183 23.48 10.48 -5.65
N GLN A 184 22.76 10.91 -6.70
CA GLN A 184 22.31 10.01 -7.76
C GLN A 184 23.50 9.33 -8.46
N GLU A 185 24.53 10.10 -8.81
CA GLU A 185 25.78 9.59 -9.39
C GLU A 185 26.52 8.65 -8.45
N TRP A 186 26.54 8.98 -7.15
CA TRP A 186 27.14 8.13 -6.13
C TRP A 186 26.38 6.80 -6.04
N LEU A 187 25.05 6.83 -5.95
CA LEU A 187 24.22 5.63 -5.83
C LEU A 187 24.41 4.69 -7.03
N ALA A 188 24.47 5.23 -8.25
CA ALA A 188 24.70 4.48 -9.47
C ALA A 188 26.05 3.72 -9.48
N LYS A 189 27.06 4.23 -8.77
CA LYS A 189 28.41 3.62 -8.67
C LYS A 189 28.56 2.61 -7.54
N HIS A 190 27.70 2.66 -6.51
CA HIS A 190 27.88 1.86 -5.28
C HIS A 190 26.79 0.80 -5.07
N GLY A 191 25.63 0.94 -5.72
CA GLY A 191 24.59 -0.10 -5.71
C GLY A 191 24.99 -1.37 -6.47
N PRO A 192 24.15 -2.43 -6.43
CA PRO A 192 22.82 -2.47 -5.84
C PRO A 192 22.83 -2.78 -4.33
N PHE A 193 21.80 -2.29 -3.62
CA PHE A 193 21.56 -2.59 -2.21
C PHE A 193 20.30 -3.45 -2.05
N ASP A 194 20.29 -4.35 -1.07
CA ASP A 194 19.10 -5.15 -0.72
C ASP A 194 18.20 -4.43 0.30
N ALA A 195 18.73 -3.42 1.00
CA ALA A 195 18.00 -2.56 1.91
C ALA A 195 18.67 -1.18 2.06
N VAL A 196 17.85 -0.17 2.31
CA VAL A 196 18.25 1.19 2.68
C VAL A 196 17.71 1.49 4.08
N ILE A 197 18.55 2.10 4.92
CA ILE A 197 18.22 2.46 6.30
C ILE A 197 18.13 3.98 6.42
N ASP A 198 17.02 4.46 6.97
CA ASP A 198 16.93 5.79 7.56
C ASP A 198 17.68 5.79 8.90
N GLY A 199 18.95 6.18 8.85
CA GLY A 199 19.82 6.10 10.02
C GLY A 199 19.42 7.07 11.13
N ALA A 200 18.80 8.20 10.79
CA ALA A 200 18.38 9.21 11.75
C ALA A 200 17.22 8.68 12.61
N ASN A 201 16.17 8.17 11.95
CA ASN A 201 15.04 7.53 12.61
C ASN A 201 15.52 6.34 13.44
N LEU A 202 16.27 5.42 12.82
CA LEU A 202 16.68 4.18 13.46
C LEU A 202 17.58 4.39 14.68
N GLY A 203 18.46 5.39 14.67
CA GLY A 203 19.30 5.70 15.83
C GLY A 203 18.54 6.31 17.01
N LEU A 204 17.31 6.81 16.80
CA LEU A 204 16.50 7.49 17.81
C LEU A 204 15.26 6.71 18.25
N ILE A 205 14.84 5.66 17.52
CA ILE A 205 13.69 4.81 17.91
C ILE A 205 13.85 4.34 19.34
N ASN A 206 12.89 4.75 20.19
CA ASN A 206 12.80 4.39 21.60
C ASN A 206 14.09 4.70 22.42
N GLN A 207 14.86 5.72 22.00
CA GLN A 207 16.08 6.17 22.68
C GLN A 207 15.99 7.66 23.02
N LYS A 208 16.51 8.06 24.19
CA LYS A 208 16.70 9.49 24.53
C LYS A 208 17.85 10.14 23.75
N HIS A 209 18.82 9.34 23.34
CA HIS A 209 20.02 9.77 22.62
C HIS A 209 20.30 8.84 21.44
N PHE A 210 20.97 9.36 20.42
CA PHE A 210 21.29 8.58 19.22
C PHE A 210 22.17 7.37 19.54
N SER A 211 21.73 6.16 19.16
CA SER A 211 22.40 4.89 19.45
C SER A 211 23.05 4.26 18.23
N PHE A 212 24.37 4.37 18.13
CA PHE A 212 25.17 3.68 17.10
C PHE A 212 25.16 2.16 17.27
N GLN A 213 25.00 1.66 18.50
CA GLN A 213 24.91 0.23 18.77
C GLN A 213 23.61 -0.37 18.19
N GLN A 214 22.49 0.33 18.33
CA GLN A 214 21.22 -0.05 17.73
C GLN A 214 21.33 -0.09 16.20
N LEU A 215 21.88 0.96 15.60
CA LEU A 215 22.14 1.02 14.16
C LEU A 215 23.02 -0.15 13.70
N LYS A 216 24.12 -0.44 14.40
CA LYS A 216 25.02 -1.56 14.11
C LYS A 216 24.29 -2.91 14.16
N HIS A 217 23.42 -3.10 15.14
CA HIS A 217 22.68 -4.35 15.29
C HIS A 217 21.77 -4.60 14.09
N VAL A 218 20.98 -3.60 13.68
CA VAL A 218 20.08 -3.70 12.53
C VAL A 218 20.85 -3.86 11.22
N VAL A 219 21.95 -3.12 11.02
CA VAL A 219 22.84 -3.30 9.86
C VAL A 219 23.31 -4.75 9.74
N ASN A 220 23.72 -5.36 10.86
CA ASN A 220 24.17 -6.75 10.87
C ASN A 220 23.01 -7.74 10.63
N GLN A 221 21.83 -7.50 11.20
CA GLN A 221 20.64 -8.33 10.96
C GLN A 221 20.25 -8.32 9.48
N LEU A 222 20.14 -7.14 8.86
CA LEU A 222 19.82 -7.02 7.42
C LEU A 222 20.89 -7.68 6.55
N ARG A 223 22.16 -7.53 6.91
CA ARG A 223 23.26 -8.19 6.21
C ARG A 223 23.13 -9.72 6.26
N GLN A 224 22.77 -10.28 7.41
CA GLN A 224 22.55 -11.73 7.57
C GLN A 224 21.32 -12.21 6.78
N MET A 225 20.29 -11.36 6.63
CA MET A 225 19.10 -11.66 5.84
C MET A 225 19.34 -11.52 4.32
N SER A 226 20.36 -10.77 3.91
CA SER A 226 20.76 -10.65 2.49
C SER A 226 21.28 -11.99 1.97
N LYS A 227 20.74 -12.45 0.83
CA LYS A 227 21.19 -13.66 0.14
C LYS A 227 22.67 -13.61 -0.25
N SER A 228 23.21 -12.41 -0.46
CA SER A 228 24.60 -12.17 -0.88
C SER A 228 25.45 -11.55 0.23
N ASN A 229 24.97 -11.56 1.48
CA ASN A 229 25.68 -10.98 2.63
C ASN A 229 26.06 -9.49 2.43
N ARG A 230 25.26 -8.75 1.65
CA ARG A 230 25.47 -7.33 1.33
C ARG A 230 25.16 -6.44 2.53
N LEU A 231 25.96 -5.39 2.71
CA LEU A 231 25.62 -4.35 3.67
C LEU A 231 24.42 -3.52 3.14
N PRO A 232 23.47 -3.15 4.00
CA PRO A 232 22.46 -2.15 3.65
C PRO A 232 23.11 -0.77 3.48
N LEU A 233 22.50 0.10 2.68
CA LEU A 233 22.89 1.50 2.58
C LEU A 233 22.34 2.28 3.78
N VAL A 234 23.23 2.86 4.59
CA VAL A 234 22.86 3.75 5.70
C VAL A 234 22.88 5.19 5.21
N ILE A 235 21.74 5.88 5.30
CA ILE A 235 21.65 7.32 5.07
C ILE A 235 21.70 8.04 6.42
N LEU A 236 22.62 8.98 6.58
CA LEU A 236 22.76 9.80 7.79
C LEU A 236 23.19 11.22 7.45
N HIS A 237 22.62 12.21 8.13
CA HIS A 237 23.14 13.57 8.10
C HIS A 237 24.63 13.67 8.46
N ARG A 238 25.38 14.49 7.71
CA ARG A 238 26.82 14.74 7.93
C ARG A 238 27.15 15.05 9.39
N SER A 239 26.33 15.83 10.07
CA SER A 239 26.56 16.16 11.49
C SER A 239 26.54 14.93 12.41
N ARG A 240 25.78 13.89 12.07
CA ARG A 240 25.74 12.61 12.81
C ARG A 240 26.92 11.70 12.46
N VAL A 241 27.49 11.85 11.28
CA VAL A 241 28.64 11.05 10.82
C VAL A 241 29.97 11.63 11.34
N PHE A 242 30.09 12.95 11.42
CA PHE A 242 31.34 13.64 11.77
C PHE A 242 31.28 14.43 13.08
N GLY A 243 30.15 14.45 13.78
CA GLY A 243 29.98 15.20 15.03
C GLY A 243 29.80 14.33 16.27
N GLY A 244 29.93 14.95 17.44
CA GLY A 244 29.50 14.39 18.73
C GLY A 244 29.97 12.95 18.99
N PRO A 245 29.07 12.02 19.37
CA PRO A 245 29.43 10.64 19.71
C PRO A 245 30.05 9.82 18.56
N ALA A 246 30.02 10.31 17.32
CA ALA A 246 30.68 9.66 16.19
C ALA A 246 32.21 9.73 16.29
N GLN A 247 32.76 10.68 17.05
CA GLN A 247 34.21 10.83 17.24
C GLN A 247 34.80 9.84 18.25
N TYR A 248 33.97 9.12 19.00
CA TYR A 248 34.46 8.06 19.88
C TYR A 248 35.11 6.93 19.06
N PRO A 249 36.26 6.37 19.49
CA PRO A 249 37.08 5.50 18.64
C PRO A 249 36.33 4.34 18.00
N ASN A 250 35.45 3.67 18.75
CA ASN A 250 34.66 2.54 18.26
C ASN A 250 33.61 2.95 17.22
N ASN A 251 32.93 4.07 17.44
CA ASN A 251 31.91 4.59 16.51
C ASN A 251 32.56 5.14 15.25
N LYS A 252 33.67 5.86 15.39
CA LYS A 252 34.45 6.37 14.26
C LYS A 252 34.91 5.22 13.35
N LYS A 253 35.52 4.19 13.93
CA LYS A 253 35.96 2.99 13.20
C LYS A 253 34.79 2.27 12.51
N LEU A 254 33.63 2.18 13.18
CA LEU A 254 32.42 1.60 12.60
C LEU A 254 31.94 2.39 11.37
N LEU A 255 31.77 3.70 11.49
CA LEU A 255 31.30 4.56 10.41
C LEU A 255 32.28 4.60 9.24
N GLU A 256 33.59 4.67 9.52
CA GLU A 256 34.63 4.58 8.49
C GLU A 256 34.58 3.23 7.76
N SER A 257 34.35 2.12 8.48
CA SER A 257 34.20 0.81 7.82
C SER A 257 33.02 0.75 6.86
N TRP A 258 31.87 1.35 7.22
CA TRP A 258 30.70 1.39 6.33
C TRP A 258 30.92 2.32 5.14
N ARG A 259 31.58 3.46 5.34
CA ARG A 259 31.94 4.38 4.26
C ARG A 259 32.91 3.74 3.26
N ASN A 260 33.95 3.08 3.75
CA ASN A 260 34.94 2.39 2.91
C ASN A 260 34.32 1.22 2.14
N ALA A 261 33.27 0.59 2.70
CA ALA A 261 32.50 -0.45 2.02
C ALA A 261 31.42 0.10 1.06
N GLY A 262 31.32 1.43 0.89
CA GLY A 262 30.27 2.04 0.05
C GLY A 262 28.86 1.90 0.61
N ALA A 263 28.71 1.62 1.90
CA ALA A 263 27.44 1.30 2.56
C ALA A 263 26.93 2.42 3.50
N LEU A 264 27.57 3.60 3.49
CA LEU A 264 27.09 4.77 4.22
C LEU A 264 27.22 6.01 3.34
N TYR A 265 26.11 6.75 3.21
CA TYR A 265 26.11 8.07 2.59
C TYR A 265 25.83 9.16 3.64
N ALA A 266 26.70 10.15 3.69
CA ALA A 266 26.57 11.31 4.57
C ALA A 266 25.90 12.45 3.79
N THR A 267 24.64 12.74 4.07
CA THR A 267 23.89 13.82 3.40
C THR A 267 24.44 15.21 3.79
N PRO A 268 24.40 16.20 2.89
CA PRO A 268 25.04 17.49 3.11
C PRO A 268 24.35 18.35 4.18
N PRO A 269 25.03 19.35 4.75
CA PRO A 269 24.41 20.25 5.71
C PRO A 269 23.18 20.96 5.15
N GLY A 270 22.07 20.88 5.88
CA GLY A 270 20.82 21.55 5.52
C GLY A 270 19.93 20.78 4.55
N SER A 271 20.34 19.58 4.12
CA SER A 271 19.49 18.72 3.30
C SER A 271 18.42 18.01 4.13
N ASN A 272 17.28 17.70 3.52
CA ASN A 272 16.36 16.73 4.09
C ASN A 272 16.79 15.30 3.70
N ASP A 273 17.17 14.49 4.69
CA ASP A 273 17.58 13.09 4.52
C ASP A 273 16.48 12.22 3.87
N ASP A 274 15.20 12.63 3.99
CA ASP A 274 14.03 11.92 3.46
C ASP A 274 14.10 11.67 1.97
N TRP A 275 14.56 12.67 1.21
CA TRP A 275 14.73 12.53 -0.23
C TRP A 275 15.76 11.46 -0.60
N TYR A 276 16.80 11.31 0.21
CA TYR A 276 17.94 10.45 -0.10
C TYR A 276 17.60 8.99 0.16
N TRP A 277 17.06 8.65 1.33
CA TRP A 277 16.69 7.27 1.61
C TRP A 277 15.50 6.83 0.76
N LEU A 278 14.54 7.72 0.45
CA LEU A 278 13.40 7.38 -0.39
C LEU A 278 13.85 7.09 -1.82
N TYR A 279 14.62 8.01 -2.41
CA TYR A 279 15.13 7.85 -3.76
C TYR A 279 16.00 6.59 -3.88
N ALA A 280 16.85 6.31 -2.90
CA ALA A 280 17.68 5.11 -2.91
C ALA A 280 16.85 3.83 -2.85
N ALA A 281 15.87 3.74 -1.95
CA ALA A 281 15.05 2.55 -1.81
C ALA A 281 14.23 2.26 -3.07
N VAL A 282 13.64 3.30 -3.67
CA VAL A 282 12.89 3.19 -4.93
C VAL A 282 13.83 2.80 -6.08
N SER A 283 14.96 3.47 -6.24
CA SER A 283 15.89 3.25 -7.36
C SER A 283 16.57 1.88 -7.30
N CYS A 284 16.92 1.43 -6.10
CA CYS A 284 17.47 0.08 -5.87
C CYS A 284 16.42 -1.02 -5.83
N LYS A 285 15.11 -0.68 -5.84
CA LYS A 285 13.99 -1.62 -5.74
C LYS A 285 14.12 -2.55 -4.54
N CYS A 286 14.46 -1.96 -3.39
CA CYS A 286 14.88 -2.70 -2.21
C CYS A 286 14.07 -2.30 -0.96
N LEU A 287 14.32 -2.98 0.15
CA LEU A 287 13.65 -2.67 1.41
C LEU A 287 14.02 -1.27 1.90
N LEU A 288 13.08 -0.57 2.51
CA LEU A 288 13.27 0.69 3.22
C LEU A 288 13.05 0.45 4.72
N VAL A 289 14.04 0.70 5.54
CA VAL A 289 13.99 0.45 6.98
C VAL A 289 13.83 1.79 7.71
N THR A 290 12.60 2.08 8.13
CA THR A 290 12.23 3.30 8.87
C THR A 290 10.89 3.12 9.60
N ASN A 291 10.76 3.73 10.78
CA ASN A 291 9.48 3.91 11.47
C ASN A 291 8.81 5.25 11.13
N ASP A 292 9.37 6.04 10.21
CA ASP A 292 8.67 7.22 9.71
C ASP A 292 7.32 6.80 9.11
N GLU A 293 6.27 7.51 9.50
CA GLU A 293 4.92 7.22 9.02
C GLU A 293 4.73 7.68 7.56
N MET A 294 5.60 8.58 7.11
CA MET A 294 5.63 9.20 5.80
C MET A 294 4.30 9.92 5.49
N ARG A 295 3.87 10.78 6.43
CA ARG A 295 2.55 11.47 6.40
C ARG A 295 2.61 12.98 6.23
N ASP A 296 3.80 13.57 6.23
CA ASP A 296 3.96 15.02 6.14
C ASP A 296 3.64 15.56 4.73
N HIS A 297 3.76 16.89 4.56
CA HIS A 297 3.53 17.55 3.28
C HIS A 297 4.49 17.10 2.17
N LEU A 298 5.66 16.56 2.50
CA LEU A 298 6.59 16.01 1.52
C LEU A 298 5.97 14.77 0.86
N PHE A 299 5.46 13.82 1.65
CA PHE A 299 4.90 12.58 1.12
C PHE A 299 3.53 12.75 0.47
N GLN A 300 2.76 13.79 0.82
CA GLN A 300 1.50 14.13 0.15
C GLN A 300 1.69 14.47 -1.35
N LEU A 301 2.88 14.96 -1.73
CA LEU A 301 3.21 15.30 -3.13
C LEU A 301 3.49 14.07 -3.99
N LEU A 302 3.75 12.93 -3.36
CA LEU A 302 4.08 11.66 -4.02
C LEU A 302 2.83 10.93 -4.53
N GLY A 303 1.65 11.50 -4.27
CA GLY A 303 0.36 10.99 -4.73
C GLY A 303 -0.22 9.90 -3.83
N THR A 304 -1.54 9.71 -3.95
CA THR A 304 -2.33 8.83 -3.06
C THR A 304 -2.46 7.40 -3.57
N SER A 305 -1.96 7.09 -4.77
CA SER A 305 -2.14 5.76 -5.39
C SER A 305 -0.88 4.89 -5.35
N PHE A 306 0.22 5.33 -5.97
CA PHE A 306 1.44 4.53 -6.08
C PHE A 306 2.17 4.40 -4.75
N PHE A 307 2.41 5.52 -4.07
CA PHE A 307 3.26 5.56 -2.89
C PHE A 307 2.76 4.66 -1.74
N PRO A 308 1.46 4.61 -1.40
CA PRO A 308 0.96 3.67 -0.39
C PRO A 308 1.18 2.19 -0.76
N ARG A 309 1.02 1.81 -2.04
CA ARG A 309 1.31 0.45 -2.53
C ARG A 309 2.80 0.13 -2.41
N TRP A 310 3.66 1.08 -2.81
CA TRP A 310 5.10 0.92 -2.70
C TRP A 310 5.53 0.80 -1.24
N LYS A 311 5.04 1.67 -0.36
CA LYS A 311 5.32 1.66 1.08
C LYS A 311 4.97 0.31 1.71
N GLU A 312 3.78 -0.21 1.44
CA GLU A 312 3.33 -1.52 1.94
C GLU A 312 4.29 -2.67 1.57
N LYS A 313 4.89 -2.62 0.38
CA LYS A 313 5.78 -3.68 -0.12
C LYS A 313 7.24 -3.54 0.28
N HIS A 314 7.68 -2.33 0.62
CA HIS A 314 9.12 -2.05 0.82
C HIS A 314 9.46 -1.63 2.25
N GLN A 315 8.50 -1.07 3.01
CA GLN A 315 8.78 -0.57 4.35
C GLN A 315 8.92 -1.71 5.36
N VAL A 316 10.09 -1.78 6.00
CA VAL A 316 10.35 -2.59 7.19
C VAL A 316 10.22 -1.67 8.41
N ARG A 317 9.28 -2.01 9.30
CA ARG A 317 9.07 -1.30 10.57
C ARG A 317 9.75 -2.04 11.71
N LEU A 318 10.06 -1.35 12.80
CA LEU A 318 10.75 -1.91 13.95
C LEU A 318 9.98 -1.66 15.24
N THR A 319 9.96 -2.66 16.11
CA THR A 319 9.45 -2.51 17.48
C THR A 319 10.54 -2.87 18.50
N PRO A 320 10.51 -2.26 19.69
CA PRO A 320 11.40 -2.65 20.78
C PRO A 320 11.28 -4.14 21.10
N ALA A 321 12.42 -4.81 21.28
CA ALA A 321 12.53 -6.20 21.73
C ALA A 321 13.61 -6.32 22.81
N ARG A 322 13.61 -7.42 23.58
CA ARG A 322 14.66 -7.70 24.55
C ARG A 322 15.42 -8.98 24.16
N PRO A 323 16.69 -8.89 23.74
CA PRO A 323 17.47 -7.68 23.42
C PRO A 323 17.21 -7.13 21.99
N GLY A 324 17.19 -5.81 21.82
CA GLY A 324 17.31 -5.14 20.51
C GLY A 324 16.01 -4.65 19.88
N LEU A 325 15.91 -4.78 18.55
CA LEU A 325 14.74 -4.40 17.76
C LEU A 325 14.27 -5.61 16.95
N THR A 326 12.97 -5.80 16.86
CA THR A 326 12.36 -6.78 15.95
C THR A 326 12.02 -6.10 14.64
N LEU A 327 12.47 -6.67 13.53
CA LEU A 327 12.14 -6.21 12.18
C LEU A 327 10.82 -6.84 11.74
N HIS A 328 9.86 -6.00 11.39
CA HIS A 328 8.58 -6.39 10.81
C HIS A 328 8.66 -6.21 9.29
N MET A 329 8.80 -7.34 8.60
CA MET A 329 8.90 -7.38 7.14
C MET A 329 7.56 -7.03 6.47
N PRO A 330 7.58 -6.46 5.26
CA PRO A 330 6.41 -6.34 4.41
C PRO A 330 5.62 -7.64 4.32
N PRO A 331 4.28 -7.59 4.32
CA PRO A 331 3.45 -8.80 4.22
C PRO A 331 3.68 -9.51 2.87
N PRO A 332 3.64 -10.86 2.83
CA PRO A 332 3.79 -11.63 1.60
C PRO A 332 2.52 -11.64 0.72
N TYR A 333 1.60 -10.72 0.97
CA TYR A 333 0.32 -10.53 0.28
C TYR A 333 -0.03 -9.03 0.30
N SER A 334 -0.92 -8.60 -0.60
CA SER A 334 -1.32 -7.19 -0.68
C SER A 334 -2.54 -6.89 0.18
N ILE A 335 -2.45 -5.85 1.00
CA ILE A 335 -3.52 -5.35 1.88
C ILE A 335 -4.41 -4.40 1.08
N VAL A 336 -5.28 -4.99 0.28
CA VAL A 336 -6.24 -4.34 -0.61
C VAL A 336 -7.47 -5.23 -0.73
N ILE A 337 -8.63 -4.68 -1.11
CA ILE A 337 -9.78 -5.49 -1.51
C ILE A 337 -9.33 -6.50 -2.58
N GLN A 338 -9.61 -7.79 -2.39
CA GLN A 338 -9.29 -8.83 -3.37
C GLN A 338 -10.54 -9.62 -3.74
N GLU A 339 -10.65 -9.96 -5.02
CA GLU A 339 -11.65 -10.83 -5.63
C GLU A 339 -10.96 -12.10 -6.15
N SER A 340 -11.36 -13.27 -5.66
CA SER A 340 -10.75 -14.55 -6.04
C SER A 340 -11.31 -15.09 -7.35
N GLU A 341 -10.62 -16.08 -7.94
CA GLU A 341 -11.10 -16.83 -9.12
C GLU A 341 -12.48 -17.46 -8.94
N GLN A 342 -12.86 -17.74 -7.70
CA GLN A 342 -14.14 -18.34 -7.34
C GLN A 342 -15.22 -17.29 -7.03
N GLY A 343 -14.88 -16.00 -7.13
CA GLY A 343 -15.74 -14.87 -6.79
C GLY A 343 -15.83 -14.58 -5.30
N SER A 344 -14.91 -15.10 -4.48
CA SER A 344 -14.83 -14.74 -3.06
C SER A 344 -14.23 -13.35 -2.90
N TRP A 345 -14.71 -12.58 -1.92
CA TRP A 345 -14.25 -11.24 -1.63
C TRP A 345 -13.60 -11.14 -0.25
N HIS A 346 -12.44 -10.48 -0.22
CA HIS A 346 -11.71 -10.17 1.00
C HIS A 346 -11.49 -8.66 1.08
N ILE A 347 -12.10 -8.01 2.08
CA ILE A 347 -12.12 -6.55 2.21
C ILE A 347 -11.39 -6.16 3.50
N PRO A 348 -10.20 -5.53 3.42
CA PRO A 348 -9.49 -5.07 4.61
C PRO A 348 -10.11 -3.78 5.15
N THR A 349 -10.27 -3.70 6.47
CA THR A 349 -10.60 -2.42 7.12
C THR A 349 -9.35 -1.62 7.43
N VAL A 350 -9.47 -0.29 7.51
CA VAL A 350 -8.41 0.60 7.99
C VAL A 350 -8.13 0.29 9.47
N ALA A 351 -6.87 0.03 9.78
CA ALA A 351 -6.38 -0.10 11.15
C ALA A 351 -5.32 0.98 11.41
N GLY A 352 -5.25 1.45 12.66
CA GLY A 352 -4.34 2.53 13.08
C GLY A 352 -2.88 2.09 12.99
N ASP A 353 -2.49 1.12 13.83
CA ASP A 353 -1.23 0.38 13.71
C ASP A 353 -1.49 -1.12 13.69
N ASP A 354 -1.27 -1.73 12.52
CA ASP A 354 -1.37 -3.18 12.29
C ASP A 354 -0.41 -4.01 13.15
N LEU A 355 0.66 -3.40 13.69
CA LEU A 355 1.59 -4.10 14.58
C LEU A 355 1.03 -4.25 16.00
N GLU A 356 0.19 -3.29 16.42
CA GLU A 356 -0.43 -3.30 17.75
C GLU A 356 -1.76 -4.05 17.73
N THR A 357 -2.55 -3.85 16.67
CA THR A 357 -3.89 -4.41 16.54
C THR A 357 -4.01 -5.19 15.23
N PRO A 358 -4.36 -6.49 15.29
CA PRO A 358 -4.59 -7.26 14.08
C PRO A 358 -5.70 -6.64 13.22
N ARG A 359 -5.35 -6.33 11.97
CA ARG A 359 -6.29 -5.76 11.00
C ARG A 359 -7.47 -6.70 10.77
N LYS A 360 -8.68 -6.15 10.80
CA LYS A 360 -9.91 -6.89 10.51
C LYS A 360 -10.18 -6.91 9.01
N TRP A 361 -10.85 -7.98 8.58
CA TRP A 361 -11.24 -8.22 7.20
C TRP A 361 -12.69 -8.68 7.14
N VAL A 362 -13.41 -8.32 6.09
CA VAL A 362 -14.64 -9.01 5.70
C VAL A 362 -14.27 -10.12 4.72
N CYS A 363 -14.67 -11.35 5.03
CA CYS A 363 -14.59 -12.50 4.14
C CYS A 363 -16.01 -12.82 3.67
N ALA A 364 -16.30 -12.57 2.39
CA ALA A 364 -17.57 -12.91 1.77
C ALA A 364 -17.33 -14.02 0.73
N THR A 365 -17.89 -15.20 0.99
CA THR A 365 -17.71 -16.38 0.14
C THR A 365 -19.03 -17.02 -0.21
N ARG A 366 -19.09 -17.69 -1.36
CA ARG A 366 -20.16 -18.63 -1.68
C ARG A 366 -19.62 -20.03 -1.52
N THR A 367 -20.23 -20.80 -0.63
CA THR A 367 -19.87 -22.21 -0.47
C THR A 367 -20.18 -22.95 -1.76
N LYS A 368 -19.17 -23.51 -2.42
CA LYS A 368 -19.42 -24.68 -3.25
C LYS A 368 -19.91 -25.77 -2.30
N LYS A 369 -21.07 -26.39 -2.57
CA LYS A 369 -21.32 -27.74 -2.07
C LYS A 369 -20.06 -28.53 -2.41
N LYS A 370 -19.35 -29.04 -1.40
CA LYS A 370 -18.28 -30.02 -1.64
C LYS A 370 -18.92 -31.08 -2.53
N ASN A 371 -18.47 -31.19 -3.78
CA ASN A 371 -18.82 -32.36 -4.58
C ASN A 371 -18.24 -33.54 -3.81
N LEU A 372 -19.10 -34.30 -3.14
CA LEU A 372 -18.79 -35.51 -2.37
C LEU A 372 -18.26 -36.66 -3.26
N HIS A 373 -17.74 -36.37 -4.45
CA HIS A 373 -17.29 -37.37 -5.41
C HIS A 373 -15.78 -37.66 -5.37
N SER A 374 -15.04 -37.21 -4.35
CA SER A 374 -13.63 -37.61 -4.18
C SER A 374 -13.36 -38.47 -2.94
N ILE A 375 -14.37 -39.15 -2.37
CA ILE A 375 -14.15 -40.12 -1.27
C ILE A 375 -14.00 -41.55 -1.78
N PHE A 376 -14.24 -41.83 -3.07
CA PHE A 376 -13.93 -43.13 -3.66
C PHE A 376 -13.42 -42.97 -5.09
N SER A 377 -12.10 -42.92 -5.26
CA SER A 377 -11.37 -43.34 -6.47
C SER A 377 -9.91 -43.56 -6.10
#